data_AF-A0A0G0WUU9-F1
#
_entry.id   AF-A0A0G0WUU9-F1
#
_cell.length_a   1.000
_cell.length_b   1.000
_cell.length_c   1.000
_cell.angle_alpha   90.00
_cell.angle_beta   90.00
_cell.angle_gamma   90.00
#
_symmetry.space_group_name_H-M   'P 1'
#
loop_
_entity.id
_entity.type
_entity.pdbx_description
1 polymer ?
#
loop_
_entity_poly.entity_id
_entity_poly.type
_entity_poly.pdbx_seq_one_letter_code
_entity_poly.pdbx_strand_id
1 'polypeptide(L)' 'MEPEKLKGIIRSYIEAINKNDPRALDGFFAPNLRTHTLPTGYPRGTEGLKTLISTYQKAFTNFKLKVDD' A
#
# COMPACT_ATOMS: atom_id res chain seq x y z
N MET A 1 19.38 -3.89 8.46
CA MET A 1 18.56 -4.89 7.74
C MET A 1 19.21 -5.11 6.40
N GLU A 2 19.42 -6.36 6.00
CA GLU A 2 20.02 -6.68 4.70
C GLU A 2 19.09 -6.27 3.53
N PRO A 3 19.65 -5.84 2.38
CA PRO A 3 18.87 -5.40 1.21
C PRO A 3 17.82 -6.42 0.74
N GLU A 4 18.17 -7.70 0.73
CA GLU A 4 17.26 -8.78 0.31
C GLU A 4 16.04 -8.91 1.22
N LYS A 5 16.20 -8.66 2.53
CA LYS A 5 15.07 -8.66 3.47
C LYS A 5 14.12 -7.50 3.19
N LEU A 6 14.65 -6.33 2.85
CA LEU A 6 13.85 -5.17 2.49
C LEU A 6 13.07 -5.42 1.19
N LYS A 7 13.72 -6.00 0.18
CA LYS A 7 13.06 -6.40 -1.07
C LYS A 7 11.91 -7.38 -0.81
N GLY A 8 12.10 -8.36 0.06
CA GLY A 8 11.05 -9.29 0.47
C GLY A 8 9.83 -8.58 1.06
N ILE A 9 10.04 -7.64 1.99
CA ILE A 9 8.96 -6.84 2.60
C ILE A 9 8.18 -6.06 1.54
N ILE A 10 8.89 -5.37 0.62
CA ILE A 10 8.25 -4.59 -0.43
C ILE A 10 7.49 -5.47 -1.42
N ARG A 11 8.02 -6.65 -1.78
CA ARG A 11 7.32 -7.60 -2.65
C ARG A 11 6.01 -8.08 -2.01
N SER A 12 6.01 -8.41 -0.72
CA SER A 12 4.79 -8.80 0.01
C SER A 12 3.76 -7.66 0.09
N TYR A 13 4.21 -6.42 0.29
CA TYR A 13 3.34 -5.24 0.26
C TYR A 13 2.65 -5.07 -1.10
N ILE A 14 3.41 -5.20 -2.19
CA ILE A 14 2.89 -5.10 -3.56
C ILE A 14 1.90 -6.24 -3.85
N GLU A 15 2.19 -7.45 -3.40
CA GLU A 15 1.25 -8.57 -3.53
C GLU A 15 -0.07 -8.31 -2.82
N ALA A 16 -0.04 -7.76 -1.61
CA ALA A 16 -1.25 -7.40 -0.87
C ALA A 16 -2.13 -6.40 -1.66
N ILE A 17 -1.50 -5.39 -2.27
CA ILE A 17 -2.21 -4.44 -3.14
C ILE A 17 -2.78 -5.13 -4.38
N ASN A 18 -1.98 -5.95 -5.06
CA ASN A 18 -2.37 -6.63 -6.29
C ASN A 18 -3.48 -7.68 -6.09
N LYS A 19 -3.63 -8.22 -4.87
CA LYS A 19 -4.68 -9.16 -4.47
C LYS A 19 -5.93 -8.47 -3.92
N ASN A 20 -5.93 -7.14 -3.79
CA ASN A 20 -7.00 -6.39 -3.16
C ASN A 20 -7.30 -6.88 -1.73
N ASP A 21 -6.25 -7.10 -0.95
CA ASP A 21 -6.34 -7.47 0.46
C ASP A 21 -5.94 -6.27 1.36
N PRO A 22 -6.89 -5.38 1.70
CA PRO A 22 -6.61 -4.22 2.53
C PRO A 22 -6.30 -4.57 4.00
N ARG A 23 -6.60 -5.80 4.46
CA ARG A 23 -6.29 -6.24 5.83
C ARG A 23 -4.82 -6.61 5.95
N ALA A 24 -4.25 -7.20 4.91
CA ALA A 24 -2.81 -7.46 4.85
C ALA A 24 -1.97 -6.17 5.00
N LEU A 25 -2.52 -5.01 4.63
CA LEU A 25 -1.84 -3.71 4.73
C LEU A 25 -1.59 -3.26 6.17
N ASP A 26 -2.36 -3.73 7.15
CA ASP A 26 -2.18 -3.36 8.56
C ASP A 26 -0.83 -3.79 9.13
N GLY A 27 -0.23 -4.86 8.58
CA GLY A 27 1.08 -5.35 9.00
C GLY A 27 2.27 -4.55 8.46
N PHE A 28 2.05 -3.63 7.51
CA PHE A 28 3.14 -2.89 6.83
C PHE A 28 3.38 -1.49 7.39
N PHE A 29 2.44 -0.93 8.15
CA PHE A 29 2.50 0.47 8.56
C PHE A 29 2.40 0.64 10.07
N ALA A 30 3.24 1.52 10.62
CA ALA A 30 3.15 1.92 12.01
C ALA A 30 1.83 2.69 12.27
N PRO A 31 1.25 2.62 13.49
CA PRO A 31 0.01 3.31 13.82
C PRO A 31 0.03 4.82 13.58
N ASN A 32 1.20 5.44 13.62
CA ASN A 32 1.42 6.87 13.42
C ASN A 32 1.90 7.21 12.00
N LEU A 33 1.62 6.35 11.01
CA LEU A 33 1.99 6.58 9.61
C LEU A 33 1.63 8.01 9.17
N ARG A 34 2.59 8.69 8.56
CA ARG A 34 2.37 10.00 7.95
C ARG A 34 2.66 9.92 6.45
N THR A 35 1.61 9.98 5.65
CA THR A 35 1.74 10.00 4.19
C THR A 35 1.76 11.46 3.71
N HIS A 36 2.85 11.86 3.05
CA HIS A 36 3.04 13.24 2.58
C HIS A 36 2.33 13.54 1.26
N THR A 37 1.84 12.51 0.58
CA THR A 37 1.28 12.59 -0.78
C THR A 37 -0.20 12.22 -0.84
N LEU A 38 -0.87 12.08 0.31
CA LEU A 38 -2.31 11.81 0.31
C LEU A 38 -3.07 12.98 -0.31
N PRO A 39 -4.03 12.73 -1.22
CA PRO A 39 -4.87 13.79 -1.76
C PRO A 39 -5.65 14.50 -0.65
N THR A 40 -5.96 15.78 -0.87
CA THR A 40 -6.81 16.56 0.04
C THR A 40 -8.15 15.85 0.25
N GLY A 41 -8.60 15.78 1.51
CA GLY A 41 -9.87 15.14 1.89
C GLY A 41 -9.75 13.66 2.29
N TYR A 42 -8.57 13.04 2.14
CA TYR A 42 -8.35 11.67 2.58
C TYR A 42 -8.13 11.60 4.11
N PRO A 43 -8.54 10.49 4.76
CA PRO A 43 -8.23 10.26 6.17
C PRO A 43 -6.72 10.31 6.46
N ARG A 44 -6.35 10.64 7.69
CA ARG A 44 -4.94 10.57 8.12
C ARG A 44 -4.53 9.13 8.44
N GLY A 45 -3.23 8.85 8.42
CA GLY A 45 -2.69 7.56 8.83
C GLY A 45 -2.96 6.44 7.83
N THR A 46 -2.94 5.21 8.35
CA THR A 46 -3.11 3.97 7.57
C THR A 46 -4.46 3.94 6.84
N GLU A 47 -5.52 4.49 7.43
CA GLU A 47 -6.84 4.54 6.81
C GLU A 47 -6.86 5.40 5.53
N GLY A 48 -6.09 6.49 5.51
CA GLY A 48 -5.91 7.30 4.30
C GLY A 48 -5.29 6.51 3.15
N LEU A 49 -4.26 5.74 3.46
CA LEU A 49 -3.56 4.92 2.49
C LEU A 49 -4.43 3.77 1.96
N LYS A 50 -5.16 3.07 2.83
CA LYS A 50 -6.13 2.04 2.44
C LYS A 50 -7.21 2.62 1.53
N THR A 51 -7.72 3.80 1.87
CA THR A 51 -8.72 4.51 1.06
C THR A 51 -8.15 4.80 -0.32
N LEU A 52 -6.92 5.30 -0.42
CA LEU A 52 -6.26 5.59 -1.70
C LEU A 52 -6.06 4.33 -2.57
N ILE A 53 -5.60 3.24 -1.97
CA ILE A 53 -5.43 1.95 -2.67
C ILE A 53 -6.78 1.44 -3.18
N SER A 54 -7.82 1.51 -2.35
CA SER A 54 -9.18 1.14 -2.76
C SER A 54 -9.68 2.03 -3.91
N THR A 55 -9.37 3.33 -3.90
CA THR A 55 -9.71 4.24 -5.01
C THR A 55 -9.05 3.79 -6.31
N TYR A 56 -7.76 3.44 -6.31
CA TYR A 56 -7.09 2.94 -7.53
C TYR A 56 -7.75 1.66 -8.08
N GLN A 57 -8.07 0.70 -7.21
CA GLN A 57 -8.68 -0.57 -7.61
C GLN A 57 -10.11 -0.40 -8.13
N LYS A 58 -10.87 0.56 -7.57
CA LYS A 58 -12.21 0.90 -8.06
C LYS A 58 -12.18 1.65 -9.39
N ALA A 59 -11.23 2.56 -9.56
CA ALA A 59 -11.07 3.33 -10.80
C ALA A 59 -10.50 2.48 -11.95
N PHE A 60 -9.63 1.52 -11.65
CA PHE A 60 -8.98 0.65 -12.63
C PHE A 60 -9.15 -0.82 -12.22
N THR A 61 -10.10 -1.51 -12.85
CA THR A 61 -10.45 -2.90 -12.53
C THR A 61 -9.31 -3.90 -12.76
N ASN A 62 -8.28 -3.53 -13.53
CA ASN A 62 -7.07 -4.32 -13.73
C ASN A 62 -5.81 -3.61 -13.18
N PHE A 63 -5.96 -2.85 -12.10
CA PHE A 63 -4.82 -2.20 -11.44
C PHE A 63 -3.78 -3.23 -10.96
N LYS A 64 -2.52 -3.03 -11.32
CA LYS A 64 -1.38 -3.83 -10.86
C LYS A 64 -0.16 -2.93 -10.63
N LEU A 65 0.53 -3.18 -9.52
CA LEU A 65 1.87 -2.67 -9.25
C LEU A 65 2.91 -3.72 -9.65
N LYS A 66 3.99 -3.28 -10.29
CA LYS A 66 5.14 -4.10 -10.68
C LYS A 66 6.42 -3.38 -10.26
N VAL A 67 7.41 -4.14 -9.79
CA VAL A 67 8.78 -3.68 -9.58
C VAL A 67 9.65 -4.42 -10.58
N ASP A 68 10.43 -3.66 -11.34
CA ASP A 68 11.53 -4.17 -12.15
C ASP A 68 12.81 -3.99 -11.32
N ASP A 69 13.47 -5.09 -10.98
CA ASP A 69 14.67 -5.20 -10.11
C ASP A 69 15.59 -6.28 -10.67
#